data_AF-A0A9R1U6V4-F1
#
_entry.id   AF-A0A9R1U6V4-F1
#
_cell.length_a   1.000
_cell.length_b   1.000
_cell.length_c   1.000
_cell.angle_alpha   90.00
_cell.angle_beta   90.00
_cell.angle_gamma   90.00
#
_symmetry.space_group_name_H-M   'P 1'
#
loop_
_entity.id
_entity.type
_entity.pdbx_description
1 polymer ?
#
loop_
_entity_poly.entity_id
_entity_poly.type
_entity_poly.pdbx_seq_one_letter_code
_entity_poly.pdbx_strand_id
1 'polypeptide(L)'
;MRRWLRNFVRIKTNPMESKYAAQMKLKLSTLYGFAVYNAFGIFMVLLVYNYYPMTAKEKKQQGRYYARLWQGDDITVYRVDGFKVIEKYEIEGTPKLIPHPSELLDDDSTGASAT
;
A
#
# COMPACT_ATOMS: atom_id res chain seq x y z
N MET A 1 -29.19 9.91 6.01
CA MET A 1 -29.16 11.27 5.44
C MET A 1 -30.35 12.09 5.98
N ARG A 2 -30.10 13.12 6.78
CA ARG A 2 -31.14 13.92 7.45
C ARG A 2 -32.09 14.58 6.43
N ARG A 3 -33.40 14.60 6.71
CA ARG A 3 -34.46 15.14 5.82
C ARG A 3 -34.18 16.57 5.36
N TRP A 4 -33.63 17.40 6.25
CA TRP A 4 -33.30 18.80 5.97
C TRP A 4 -32.30 18.97 4.83
N LEU A 5 -31.24 18.16 4.80
CA LEU A 5 -30.22 18.22 3.73
C LEU A 5 -30.83 17.86 2.37
N ARG A 6 -31.73 16.87 2.35
CA ARG A 6 -32.43 16.43 1.13
C ARG A 6 -33.34 17.52 0.58
N ASN A 7 -34.03 18.24 1.46
CA ASN A 7 -34.88 19.37 1.08
C ASN A 7 -34.03 20.55 0.58
N PHE A 8 -32.91 20.85 1.23
CA PHE A 8 -32.00 21.90 0.80
C PHE A 8 -31.43 21.65 -0.60
N VAL A 9 -30.97 20.42 -0.86
CA VAL A 9 -30.49 20.03 -2.19
C VAL A 9 -31.61 20.16 -3.23
N ARG A 10 -32.80 19.61 -2.97
CA ARG A 10 -33.95 19.71 -3.89
C ARG A 10 -34.37 21.14 -4.23
N ILE A 11 -34.31 22.07 -3.28
CA ILE A 11 -34.69 23.47 -3.51
C ILE A 11 -33.67 24.18 -4.41
N LYS A 12 -32.38 23.80 -4.32
CA LYS A 12 -31.29 24.48 -5.04
C LYS A 12 -30.92 23.82 -6.37
N THR A 13 -31.25 22.54 -6.60
CA THR A 13 -30.88 21.83 -7.83
C THR A 13 -32.07 21.65 -8.77
N ASN A 14 -31.91 22.10 -10.01
CA ASN A 14 -32.86 21.83 -11.10
C ASN A 14 -32.94 20.32 -11.41
N PRO A 15 -34.09 19.83 -11.91
CA PRO A 15 -34.21 18.45 -12.38
C PRO A 15 -33.21 18.20 -13.51
N MET A 16 -32.41 17.16 -13.34
CA MET A 16 -31.33 16.80 -14.25
C MET A 16 -31.85 15.78 -15.27
N GLU A 17 -31.47 15.92 -16.54
CA GLU A 17 -31.87 14.96 -17.58
C GLU A 17 -31.37 13.54 -17.25
N SER A 18 -32.19 12.51 -17.45
CA SER A 18 -31.89 11.14 -16.98
C SER A 18 -30.58 10.58 -17.55
N LYS A 19 -30.29 10.86 -18.82
CA LYS A 19 -29.05 10.45 -19.49
C LYS A 19 -27.82 11.12 -18.85
N TYR A 20 -27.91 12.42 -18.59
CA TYR A 20 -26.85 13.18 -17.95
C TYR A 20 -26.62 12.70 -16.50
N ALA A 21 -27.69 12.42 -15.76
CA ALA A 21 -27.60 11.87 -14.40
C ALA A 21 -26.93 10.50 -14.37
N ALA A 22 -27.25 9.61 -15.32
CA ALA A 22 -26.62 8.30 -15.44
C ALA A 22 -25.12 8.41 -15.74
N GLN A 23 -24.72 9.28 -16.68
CA GLN A 23 -23.31 9.53 -16.98
C GLN A 23 -22.55 10.10 -15.78
N MET A 24 -23.16 11.05 -15.06
CA MET A 24 -22.54 11.66 -13.89
C MET A 24 -22.33 10.64 -12.77
N LYS A 25 -23.30 9.74 -12.55
CA LYS A 25 -23.17 8.63 -11.59
C LYS A 25 -22.00 7.72 -11.95
N LEU A 26 -21.85 7.38 -13.24
CA LEU A 26 -20.76 6.52 -13.70
C LEU A 26 -19.39 7.20 -13.51
N LYS A 27 -19.27 8.48 -13.89
CA LYS A 27 -18.05 9.29 -13.65
C LYS A 27 -17.71 9.42 -12.16
N LEU A 28 -18.71 9.59 -11.31
CA LEU A 28 -18.51 9.67 -9.87
C LEU A 28 -18.03 8.33 -9.30
N SER A 29 -18.57 7.22 -9.82
CA SER A 29 -18.17 5.87 -9.39
C SER A 29 -16.73 5.53 -9.79
N THR A 30 -16.29 5.95 -10.98
CA THR A 30 -14.90 5.74 -11.42
C THR A 30 -13.93 6.60 -10.63
N LEU A 31 -14.28 7.86 -10.37
CA LEU A 31 -13.48 8.74 -9.50
C LEU A 31 -13.35 8.15 -8.09
N TYR A 32 -14.45 7.62 -7.55
CA TYR A 32 -14.44 6.97 -6.24
C TYR A 32 -13.56 5.72 -6.23
N GLY A 33 -13.69 4.87 -7.26
CA GLY A 33 -12.83 3.70 -7.42
C GLY A 33 -11.34 4.07 -7.50
N PHE A 34 -11.01 5.12 -8.24
CA PHE A 34 -9.64 5.64 -8.30
C PHE A 34 -9.15 6.13 -6.93
N ALA A 35 -9.96 6.90 -6.21
CA ALA A 35 -9.60 7.40 -4.88
C ALA A 35 -9.38 6.25 -3.88
N VAL A 36 -10.26 5.25 -3.87
CA VAL A 36 -10.14 4.06 -3.02
C VAL A 36 -8.90 3.26 -3.37
N TYR A 37 -8.60 3.08 -4.66
CA TYR A 37 -7.41 2.36 -5.11
C TYR A 37 -6.11 3.04 -4.64
N ASN A 38 -6.04 4.37 -4.73
CA ASN A 38 -4.89 5.13 -4.24
C ASN A 38 -4.78 5.06 -2.71
N ALA A 39 -5.89 5.21 -1.98
CA ALA A 39 -5.90 5.09 -0.52
C ALA A 39 -5.46 3.70 -0.05
N PHE A 40 -5.91 2.65 -0.75
CA PHE A 40 -5.48 1.27 -0.50
C PHE A 40 -3.98 1.07 -0.76
N GLY A 41 -3.45 1.64 -1.85
CA GLY A 41 -2.01 1.62 -2.13
C GLY A 41 -1.20 2.28 -1.02
N ILE A 42 -1.62 3.44 -0.54
CA ILE A 42 -0.97 4.14 0.58
C ILE A 42 -1.02 3.27 1.85
N PHE A 43 -2.18 2.67 2.15
CA PHE A 43 -2.33 1.78 3.31
C PHE A 43 -1.38 0.59 3.25
N MET A 44 -1.27 -0.09 2.10
CA MET A 44 -0.35 -1.22 1.93
C MET A 44 1.11 -0.82 2.10
N VAL A 45 1.49 0.35 1.58
CA VAL A 45 2.83 0.90 1.78
C VAL A 45 3.10 1.16 3.26
N LEU A 46 2.17 1.82 3.98
CA LEU A 46 2.31 2.08 5.41
C LEU A 46 2.44 0.80 6.23
N LEU A 47 1.64 -0.22 5.92
CA LEU A 47 1.71 -1.53 6.56
C LEU A 47 3.11 -2.12 6.38
N VAL A 48 3.58 -2.22 5.13
CA VAL A 48 4.90 -2.78 4.83
C VAL A 48 6.03 -2.02 5.56
N TYR A 49 5.98 -0.69 5.59
CA TYR A 49 6.98 0.11 6.31
C TYR A 49 6.93 -0.05 7.83
N ASN A 50 5.76 -0.31 8.41
CA ASN A 50 5.59 -0.51 9.84
C ASN A 50 6.18 -1.85 10.29
N TYR A 51 5.89 -2.92 9.55
CA TYR A 51 6.38 -4.27 9.86
C TYR A 51 7.86 -4.48 9.47
N TYR A 52 8.30 -3.85 8.39
CA TYR A 52 9.67 -3.98 7.87
C TYR A 52 10.30 -2.60 7.70
N PRO A 53 10.78 -1.94 8.77
CA PRO A 53 11.38 -0.62 8.64
C PRO A 53 12.63 -0.64 7.75
N MET A 54 12.80 0.42 6.95
CA MET A 54 14.02 0.64 6.17
C MET A 54 15.19 0.99 7.09
N THR A 55 16.30 0.28 6.91
CA THR A 55 17.59 0.61 7.52
C THR A 55 18.20 1.86 6.87
N ALA A 56 19.17 2.50 7.55
CA ALA A 56 19.84 3.70 7.03
C ALA A 56 20.53 3.48 5.66
N LYS A 57 21.00 2.25 5.39
CA LYS A 57 21.61 1.87 4.10
C LYS A 57 20.56 1.77 2.99
N GLU A 58 19.37 1.25 3.32
CA GLU A 58 18.23 1.11 2.40
C GLU A 58 17.54 2.43 2.08
N LYS A 59 17.53 3.39 3.01
CA LYS A 59 17.02 4.75 2.74
C LYS A 59 17.81 5.46 1.64
N LYS A 60 19.12 5.20 1.53
CA LYS A 60 19.96 5.72 0.44
C LYS A 60 19.78 4.95 -0.87
N GLN A 61 19.41 3.67 -0.79
CA GLN A 61 19.29 2.76 -1.93
C GLN A 61 18.03 1.89 -1.80
N GLN A 62 16.90 2.42 -2.25
CA GLN A 62 15.59 1.77 -2.09
C GLN A 62 15.51 0.38 -2.74
N GLY A 63 16.28 0.12 -3.81
CA GLY A 63 16.31 -1.20 -4.45
C GLY A 63 16.78 -2.32 -3.52
N ARG A 64 17.64 -2.03 -2.54
CA ARG A 64 18.07 -3.02 -1.53
C ARG A 64 16.94 -3.43 -0.59
N TYR A 65 16.04 -2.50 -0.29
CA TYR A 65 14.89 -2.76 0.57
C TYR A 65 13.93 -3.76 -0.07
N TYR A 66 13.61 -3.56 -1.34
CA TYR A 66 12.72 -4.48 -2.06
C TYR A 66 13.40 -5.83 -2.34
N ALA A 67 14.71 -5.85 -2.58
CA ALA A 67 15.46 -7.10 -2.69
C ALA A 67 15.39 -7.90 -1.38
N ARG A 68 15.53 -7.24 -0.21
CA ARG A 68 15.37 -7.85 1.10
C ARG A 68 13.95 -8.38 1.33
N LEU A 69 12.93 -7.62 0.90
CA LEU A 69 11.53 -8.03 1.00
C LEU A 69 11.23 -9.26 0.12
N TRP A 70 11.87 -9.38 -1.03
CA TRP A 70 11.71 -10.48 -1.98
C TRP A 70 12.38 -11.79 -1.52
N GLN A 71 13.38 -11.72 -0.63
CA GLN A 71 14.12 -12.88 -0.09
C GLN A 71 14.73 -13.81 -1.17
N GLY A 72 15.14 -13.26 -2.31
CA GLY A 72 15.85 -14.04 -3.33
C GLY A 72 17.30 -14.30 -2.94
N ASP A 73 17.80 -15.47 -3.32
CA ASP A 73 19.19 -15.88 -3.06
C ASP A 73 20.19 -15.10 -3.94
N ASP A 74 19.78 -14.74 -5.18
CA ASP A 74 20.55 -13.93 -6.13
C ASP A 74 19.68 -12.82 -6.73
N ILE A 75 19.83 -11.58 -6.23
CA ILE A 75 19.11 -10.42 -6.77
C ILE A 75 20.10 -9.40 -7.33
N THR A 76 19.98 -9.15 -8.62
CA THR A 76 20.65 -8.02 -9.28
C THR A 76 19.75 -6.79 -9.26
N VAL A 77 20.18 -5.74 -8.57
CA VAL A 77 19.47 -4.46 -8.54
C VAL A 77 20.11 -3.53 -9.57
N TYR A 78 19.30 -3.11 -10.55
CA TYR A 78 19.70 -2.12 -11.55
C TYR A 78 19.19 -0.74 -11.16
N ARG A 79 20.09 0.25 -11.10
CA ARG A 79 19.71 1.66 -11.02
C ARG A 79 19.71 2.23 -12.43
N VAL A 80 18.52 2.50 -12.95
CA VAL A 80 18.32 3.11 -14.25
C VAL A 80 18.00 4.59 -14.06
N ASP A 81 18.68 5.45 -14.81
CA ASP A 81 18.36 6.87 -14.89
C ASP A 81 18.16 7.23 -16.37
N GLY A 82 16.96 7.70 -16.71
CA GLY A 82 16.51 7.84 -18.09
C GLY A 82 16.63 6.53 -18.87
N PHE A 83 17.55 6.48 -19.84
CA PHE A 83 17.81 5.31 -20.70
C PHE A 83 19.16 4.64 -20.42
N LYS A 84 19.89 5.05 -19.38
CA LYS A 84 21.21 4.50 -19.06
C LYS A 84 21.16 3.76 -17.73
N VAL A 85 21.73 2.57 -17.71
CA VAL A 85 21.99 1.82 -16.48
C VAL A 85 23.24 2.43 -15.85
N ILE A 86 23.09 3.10 -14.71
CA ILE A 86 24.21 3.81 -14.06
C ILE A 86 24.95 2.85 -13.13
N GLU A 87 24.23 2.00 -12.39
CA GLU A 87 24.84 1.15 -11.37
C GLU A 87 24.17 -0.23 -11.36
N LYS A 88 25.00 -1.28 -11.36
CA LYS A 88 24.61 -2.68 -11.14
C LYS A 88 25.10 -3.09 -9.76
N TYR A 89 24.20 -3.59 -8.91
CA TYR A 89 24.56 -4.15 -7.62
C TYR A 89 24.09 -5.59 -7.54
N GLU A 90 25.01 -6.51 -7.30
CA GLU A 90 24.67 -7.88 -6.90
C GLU A 90 24.62 -7.92 -5.37
N ILE A 91 23.50 -8.41 -4.84
CA ILE A 91 23.31 -8.58 -3.40
C ILE A 91 23.44 -10.09 -3.15
N GLU A 92 24.64 -10.54 -2.81
CA GLU A 92 24.88 -11.91 -2.36
C GLU A 92 24.43 -12.04 -0.91
N GLY A 93 23.46 -12.93 -0.65
CA GLY A 93 22.95 -13.20 0.69
C GLY A 93 22.11 -12.06 1.26
N THR A 94 20.81 -12.06 0.95
CA THR A 94 19.88 -11.13 1.59
C THR A 94 19.79 -11.40 3.10
N PRO A 95 19.98 -10.40 3.98
CA PRO A 95 19.77 -10.59 5.41
C PRO A 95 18.29 -10.95 5.64
N LYS A 96 18.04 -12.06 6.34
CA LYS A 96 16.68 -12.52 6.66
C LYS A 96 15.86 -11.39 7.29
N LEU A 97 14.59 -11.26 6.88
CA LEU A 97 13.68 -10.28 7.45
C LEU A 97 13.55 -10.53 8.96
N ILE A 98 13.97 -9.56 9.77
CA ILE A 98 13.72 -9.57 11.21
C ILE A 98 12.47 -8.69 11.41
N PRO A 99 11.28 -9.28 11.62
CA PRO A 99 10.09 -8.50 11.97
C PRO A 99 10.33 -7.80 13.31
N HIS A 100 9.59 -6.72 13.57
CA HIS A 100 9.63 -6.06 14.87
C HIS A 100 9.28 -7.10 15.97
N PRO A 101 10.12 -7.26 17.02
CA PRO A 101 10.00 -8.38 17.97
C PRO A 101 8.76 -8.33 18.88
N SER A 102 7.96 -7.25 18.83
CA SER A 102 6.77 -7.05 19.67
C SER A 102 5.49 -7.71 19.15
N GLU A 103 5.50 -8.31 17.95
CA GLU A 103 4.28 -8.84 17.31
C GLU A 103 4.34 -10.36 17.01
N LEU A 104 5.34 -11.07 17.56
CA LEU A 104 5.55 -12.51 17.34
C LEU A 104 5.16 -13.38 18.55
N LEU A 105 4.55 -12.79 19.59
CA LEU A 105 4.28 -13.44 20.88
C LEU A 105 2.83 -13.27 21.39
N ASP A 106 1.85 -13.30 20.49
CA ASP A 106 0.49 -13.69 20.86
C ASP A 106 0.19 -15.11 20.32
N ASP A 107 1.09 -16.06 20.60
CA ASP A 107 0.80 -17.50 20.46
C ASP A 107 0.41 -18.06 21.83
N ASP A 108 -0.87 -17.87 22.16
CA ASP A 108 -1.53 -18.51 23.27
C ASP A 108 -1.72 -20.01 22.94
N SER A 109 -0.78 -20.86 23.38
CA SER A 109 -1.01 -22.31 23.48
C SER A 109 -0.67 -22.82 24.88
N THR A 110 -1.57 -22.45 25.78
CA THR A 110 -1.91 -23.25 26.96
C THR A 110 -2.14 -24.72 26.55
N GLY A 111 -1.26 -25.64 26.95
CA GLY A 111 -1.61 -27.06 27.13
C GLY A 111 -0.75 -28.13 26.44
N ALA A 112 0.34 -28.57 27.09
CA ALA A 112 0.79 -29.96 27.06
C ALA A 112 1.73 -30.27 28.25
N SER A 113 1.09 -30.61 29.37
CA SER A 113 1.50 -31.61 30.38
C SER A 113 2.96 -31.65 30.90
N ALA A 114 3.05 -31.20 32.15
CA ALA A 114 3.89 -31.67 33.26
C ALA A 114 4.65 -33.00 33.07
N THR A 115 5.94 -32.94 33.39
CA THR A 115 6.76 -34.02 33.95
C THR A 115 6.16 -34.60 35.22
#